data_AF-A0AA36CFT6-F1
#
_entry.id   AF-A0AA36CFT6-F1
#
_cell.length_a   1.000
_cell.length_b   1.000
_cell.length_c   1.000
_cell.angle_alpha   90.00
_cell.angle_beta   90.00
_cell.angle_gamma   90.00
#
_symmetry.space_group_name_H-M   'P 1'
#
loop_
_entity.id
_entity.type
_entity.pdbx_description
1 polymer ?
#
loop_
_entity_poly.entity_id
_entity_poly.type
_entity_poly.pdbx_seq_one_letter_code
_entity_poly.pdbx_strand_id
1 'polypeptide(L)'
;MAPQSATAQKQGNDACRWMVILGIGLLALILLSVKYGSQVGDDLSYSDPRAPPKIDPSSKDSLCTTKGCTEAASLIIQNMNPAIDPCEDFHEYACGKYNEVNPSFTELVVHTALYSYEYNSRDKGSENGLIGIRASVAGTYKI
;
A
#
# COMPACT_ATOMS: atom_id res chain seq x y z
N MET A 1 86.25 -42.59 -13.91
CA MET A 1 85.00 -42.97 -14.60
C MET A 1 83.87 -42.14 -14.00
N ALA A 2 83.25 -41.25 -14.79
CA ALA A 2 82.02 -40.53 -14.39
C ALA A 2 80.79 -41.44 -14.58
N PRO A 3 79.59 -41.08 -14.06
CA PRO A 3 78.72 -40.25 -14.91
C PRO A 3 77.82 -39.21 -14.22
N GLN A 4 77.59 -38.12 -14.97
CA GLN A 4 76.31 -37.43 -15.29
C GLN A 4 75.58 -36.67 -14.17
N SER A 5 75.61 -35.33 -14.15
CA SER A 5 74.75 -34.40 -14.93
C SER A 5 73.25 -34.61 -14.73
N ALA A 6 72.57 -33.77 -13.90
CA ALA A 6 71.17 -33.33 -14.09
C ALA A 6 70.63 -32.58 -12.84
N THR A 7 71.08 -31.36 -12.57
CA THR A 7 70.37 -30.46 -11.63
C THR A 7 70.24 -29.07 -12.21
N ALA A 8 69.55 -28.97 -13.36
CA ALA A 8 69.25 -27.70 -13.99
C ALA A 8 67.84 -27.73 -14.60
N GLN A 9 66.81 -28.07 -13.80
CA GLN A 9 65.40 -27.97 -14.23
C GLN A 9 64.37 -28.15 -13.09
N LYS A 10 64.58 -27.54 -11.90
CA LYS A 10 63.61 -27.63 -10.78
C LYS A 10 63.18 -26.29 -10.20
N GLN A 11 63.07 -25.26 -11.05
CA GLN A 11 62.57 -23.92 -10.63
C GLN A 11 61.38 -23.42 -11.44
N GLY A 12 60.95 -24.12 -12.50
CA GLY A 12 59.73 -23.78 -13.26
C GLY A 12 58.45 -24.43 -12.71
N ASN A 13 58.60 -25.53 -11.98
CA ASN A 13 57.49 -26.38 -11.58
C ASN A 13 56.78 -25.84 -10.34
N ASP A 14 57.48 -25.12 -9.47
CA ASP A 14 56.88 -24.58 -8.25
C ASP A 14 55.99 -23.37 -8.56
N ALA A 15 56.40 -22.50 -9.49
CA ALA A 15 55.55 -21.43 -10.01
C ALA A 15 54.31 -21.99 -10.72
N CYS A 16 54.47 -23.03 -11.55
CA CYS A 16 53.34 -23.69 -12.21
C CYS A 16 52.40 -24.38 -11.20
N ARG A 17 52.93 -25.02 -10.15
CA ARG A 17 52.15 -25.62 -9.05
C ARG A 17 51.35 -24.56 -8.31
N TRP A 18 51.94 -23.40 -8.00
CA TRP A 18 51.21 -22.29 -7.38
C TRP A 18 50.12 -21.73 -8.30
N MET A 19 50.38 -21.60 -9.61
CA MET A 19 49.37 -21.14 -10.58
C MET A 19 48.17 -22.10 -10.67
N VAL A 20 48.42 -23.42 -10.63
CA VAL A 20 47.36 -24.44 -10.64
C VAL A 20 46.57 -24.43 -9.33
N ILE A 21 47.22 -24.27 -8.18
CA ILE A 21 46.54 -24.20 -6.87
C ILE A 21 45.69 -22.93 -6.76
N LEU A 22 46.20 -21.78 -7.20
CA LEU A 22 45.45 -20.52 -7.24
C LEU A 22 44.27 -20.61 -8.23
N GLY A 23 44.47 -21.24 -9.38
CA GLY A 23 43.41 -21.47 -10.37
C GLY A 23 42.30 -22.39 -9.87
N ILE A 24 42.66 -23.54 -9.28
CA ILE A 24 41.69 -24.48 -8.69
C ILE A 24 40.97 -23.84 -7.49
N GLY A 25 41.68 -23.06 -6.67
CA GLY A 25 41.10 -22.33 -5.54
C GLY A 25 40.07 -21.28 -5.99
N LEU A 26 40.39 -20.47 -7.00
CA LEU A 26 39.44 -19.51 -7.59
C LEU A 26 38.23 -20.21 -8.22
N LEU A 27 38.45 -21.29 -8.99
CA LEU A 27 37.36 -22.09 -9.55
C LEU A 27 36.47 -22.70 -8.46
N ALA A 28 37.07 -23.23 -7.39
CA ALA A 28 36.33 -23.77 -6.26
C ALA A 28 35.51 -22.69 -5.55
N LEU A 29 36.04 -21.48 -5.34
CA LEU A 29 35.32 -20.36 -4.75
C LEU A 29 34.13 -19.88 -5.61
N ILE A 30 34.30 -19.85 -6.93
CA ILE A 30 33.22 -19.51 -7.88
C ILE A 30 32.14 -20.59 -7.88
N LEU A 31 32.52 -21.88 -7.90
CA LEU A 31 31.56 -22.97 -7.82
C LEU A 31 30.85 -23.01 -6.47
N LEU A 32 31.55 -22.67 -5.40
CA LEU A 32 31.03 -22.60 -4.05
C LEU A 32 30.02 -21.45 -3.90
N SER A 33 30.29 -20.28 -4.50
CA SER A 33 29.33 -19.17 -4.52
C SER A 33 28.11 -19.46 -5.39
N VAL A 34 28.24 -20.20 -6.49
CA VAL A 34 27.10 -20.67 -7.29
C VAL A 34 26.30 -21.74 -6.54
N LYS A 35 26.96 -22.65 -5.80
CA LYS A 35 26.30 -23.70 -5.00
C LYS A 35 25.63 -23.14 -3.74
N TYR A 36 26.25 -22.18 -3.06
CA TYR A 36 25.65 -21.48 -1.91
C TYR A 36 24.67 -20.38 -2.32
N GLY A 37 24.84 -19.77 -3.49
CA GLY A 37 23.92 -18.80 -4.07
C GLY A 37 22.65 -19.42 -4.62
N SER A 38 22.62 -20.74 -4.81
CA SER A 38 21.45 -21.47 -5.34
C SER A 38 20.52 -22.04 -4.25
N GLN A 39 20.72 -21.71 -2.97
CA GLN A 39 19.75 -21.99 -1.89
C GLN A 39 19.17 -20.70 -1.28
N VAL A 40 19.23 -19.57 -2.00
CA VAL A 40 18.23 -18.51 -1.84
C VAL A 40 17.14 -18.81 -2.87
N GLY A 41 16.42 -19.91 -2.65
CA GLY A 41 15.20 -20.21 -3.37
C GLY A 41 14.14 -19.20 -2.95
N ASP A 42 13.77 -18.33 -3.88
CA ASP A 42 12.43 -17.82 -4.16
C ASP A 42 11.36 -17.95 -3.05
N ASP A 43 11.62 -17.37 -1.87
CA ASP A 43 10.58 -16.95 -0.93
C ASP A 43 10.64 -15.44 -0.66
N LEU A 44 11.32 -14.70 -1.55
CA LEU A 44 10.82 -13.37 -1.88
C LEU A 44 9.64 -13.60 -2.81
N SER A 45 8.52 -13.89 -2.17
CA SER A 45 7.20 -13.54 -2.64
C SER A 45 7.29 -12.19 -3.33
N TYR A 46 7.47 -12.19 -4.65
CA TYR A 46 7.02 -11.11 -5.49
C TYR A 46 5.51 -11.18 -5.36
N SER A 47 5.01 -10.56 -4.30
CA SER A 47 3.61 -10.20 -4.16
C SER A 47 3.36 -9.24 -5.31
N ASP A 48 2.97 -9.82 -6.45
CA ASP A 48 2.43 -9.07 -7.58
C ASP A 48 1.33 -8.18 -7.00
N PRO A 49 1.51 -6.84 -6.97
CA PRO A 49 0.51 -5.94 -6.40
C PRO A 49 -0.82 -5.98 -7.15
N ARG A 50 -0.86 -6.64 -8.32
CA ARG A 50 -2.06 -6.80 -9.16
C ARG A 50 -2.72 -8.15 -8.99
N ALA A 51 -2.07 -9.12 -8.36
CA ALA A 51 -2.67 -10.43 -8.11
C ALA A 51 -3.70 -10.27 -6.98
N PRO A 52 -5.00 -10.51 -7.23
CA PRO A 52 -5.98 -10.48 -6.16
C PRO A 52 -5.63 -11.57 -5.13
N PRO A 53 -5.75 -11.29 -3.82
CA PRO A 53 -5.52 -12.29 -2.80
C PRO A 53 -6.42 -13.49 -3.07
N LYS A 54 -5.86 -14.70 -2.97
CA LYS A 54 -6.65 -15.94 -3.08
C LYS A 54 -7.52 -16.05 -1.83
N ILE A 55 -8.74 -15.52 -1.90
CA ILE A 55 -9.73 -15.63 -0.81
C ILE A 55 -10.31 -17.04 -0.88
N ASP A 56 -10.04 -17.85 0.15
CA ASP A 56 -10.75 -19.11 0.37
C ASP A 56 -12.16 -18.79 0.89
N PRO A 57 -13.23 -19.01 0.09
CA PRO A 57 -14.61 -18.68 0.49
C PRO A 57 -15.13 -19.54 1.65
N SER A 58 -14.39 -20.56 2.09
CA SER A 58 -14.76 -21.41 3.24
C SER A 58 -14.23 -20.90 4.58
N SER A 59 -13.32 -19.91 4.59
CA SER A 59 -12.79 -19.33 5.83
C SER A 59 -13.63 -18.12 6.25
N LYS A 60 -14.47 -18.27 7.30
CA LYS A 60 -15.20 -17.14 7.90
C LYS A 60 -14.28 -16.11 8.58
N ASP A 61 -12.99 -16.43 8.68
CA ASP A 61 -11.96 -15.61 9.31
C ASP A 61 -11.31 -14.58 8.36
N SER A 62 -11.69 -14.55 7.07
CA SER A 62 -11.12 -13.61 6.11
C SER A 62 -11.81 -12.23 6.08
N LEU A 63 -12.92 -12.05 6.79
CA LEU A 63 -13.65 -10.79 6.86
C LEU A 63 -13.09 -9.92 7.98
N CYS A 64 -12.52 -8.77 7.63
CA CYS A 64 -12.15 -7.80 8.65
C CYS A 64 -13.40 -7.13 9.23
N THR A 65 -13.52 -7.16 10.55
CA THR A 65 -14.57 -6.48 11.31
C THR A 65 -14.00 -5.44 12.28
N THR A 66 -12.72 -5.12 12.11
CA THR A 66 -12.10 -4.02 12.85
C THR A 66 -12.80 -2.71 12.51
N LYS A 67 -12.86 -1.78 13.47
CA LYS A 67 -13.51 -0.48 13.30
C LYS A 67 -13.05 0.23 12.02
N GLY A 68 -11.74 0.30 11.79
CA GLY A 68 -11.18 0.92 10.59
C GLY A 68 -11.60 0.23 9.28
N CYS A 69 -11.71 -1.11 9.27
CA CYS A 69 -12.19 -1.84 8.10
C CYS A 69 -13.67 -1.55 7.83
N THR A 70 -14.52 -1.55 8.87
CA THR A 70 -15.96 -1.26 8.71
C THR A 70 -16.23 0.18 8.29
N GLU A 71 -15.46 1.15 8.80
CA GLU A 71 -15.56 2.55 8.42
C GLU A 71 -15.11 2.76 6.97
N ALA A 72 -13.98 2.18 6.58
CA ALA A 72 -13.49 2.24 5.20
C ALA A 72 -14.45 1.56 4.22
N ALA A 73 -14.96 0.37 4.54
CA ALA A 73 -15.95 -0.32 3.72
C ALA A 73 -17.23 0.50 3.55
N SER A 74 -17.70 1.12 4.62
CA SER A 74 -18.89 2.00 4.58
C SER A 74 -18.67 3.22 3.69
N LEU A 75 -17.50 3.84 3.74
CA LEU A 75 -17.15 4.98 2.88
C LEU A 75 -17.12 4.57 1.40
N ILE A 76 -16.50 3.43 1.08
CA ILE A 76 -16.45 2.92 -0.29
C ILE A 76 -17.87 2.68 -0.82
N ILE A 77 -18.72 2.00 -0.05
CA ILE A 77 -20.10 1.68 -0.46
C ILE A 77 -20.94 2.95 -0.70
N GLN A 78 -20.75 3.98 0.12
CA GLN A 78 -21.49 5.24 -0.02
C GLN A 78 -21.17 5.98 -1.32
N ASN A 79 -19.90 5.97 -1.73
CA ASN A 79 -19.46 6.66 -2.95
C ASN A 79 -19.81 5.90 -4.25
N MET A 80 -20.15 4.61 -4.13
CA MET A 80 -20.40 3.71 -5.25
C MET A 80 -21.81 3.88 -5.84
N ASN A 81 -21.91 3.87 -7.17
CA ASN A 81 -23.17 3.83 -7.93
C ASN A 81 -23.42 2.43 -8.51
N PRO A 82 -24.16 1.55 -7.81
CA PRO A 82 -24.36 0.16 -8.25
C PRO A 82 -25.31 0.01 -9.45
N ALA A 83 -25.87 1.11 -9.98
CA ALA A 83 -26.72 1.09 -11.17
C ALA A 83 -25.91 1.04 -12.48
N ILE A 84 -24.60 1.29 -12.41
CA ILE A 84 -23.69 1.29 -13.55
C ILE A 84 -22.89 -0.01 -13.57
N ASP A 85 -22.71 -0.60 -14.75
CA ASP A 85 -21.86 -1.78 -14.89
C ASP A 85 -20.37 -1.35 -14.77
N PRO A 86 -19.59 -1.92 -13.83
CA PRO A 86 -18.17 -1.60 -13.69
C PRO A 86 -17.33 -1.96 -14.94
N CYS A 87 -17.82 -2.84 -15.82
CA CYS A 87 -17.16 -3.15 -17.08
C CYS A 87 -17.40 -2.07 -18.15
N GLU A 88 -18.47 -1.29 -18.04
CA GLU A 88 -18.82 -0.21 -18.98
C GLU A 88 -18.22 1.13 -18.52
N ASP A 89 -18.39 1.49 -17.24
CA ASP A 89 -17.78 2.69 -16.65
C ASP A 89 -17.44 2.48 -15.17
N PHE A 90 -16.19 2.04 -14.93
CA PHE A 90 -15.69 1.82 -13.58
C PHE A 90 -15.62 3.11 -12.75
N HIS A 91 -15.41 4.27 -13.39
CA HIS A 91 -15.31 5.54 -12.67
C HIS A 91 -16.67 5.93 -12.09
N GLU A 92 -17.72 5.88 -12.91
CA GLU A 92 -19.07 6.18 -12.43
C GLU A 92 -19.57 5.12 -11.45
N TYR A 93 -19.26 3.84 -11.68
CA TYR A 93 -19.55 2.78 -10.70
C TYR A 93 -18.88 3.06 -9.35
N ALA A 94 -17.59 3.37 -9.31
CA ALA A 94 -16.84 3.52 -8.06
C ALA A 94 -17.07 4.88 -7.36
N CYS A 95 -17.30 5.95 -8.12
CA CYS A 95 -17.29 7.33 -7.63
C CYS A 95 -18.55 8.14 -7.95
N GLY A 96 -19.55 7.58 -8.63
CA GLY A 96 -20.72 8.31 -9.13
C GLY A 96 -21.49 9.08 -8.05
N LYS A 97 -21.41 8.64 -6.79
CA LYS A 97 -22.06 9.32 -5.64
C LYS A 97 -21.10 10.17 -4.79
N TYR A 98 -19.82 10.25 -5.13
CA TYR A 98 -18.83 10.95 -4.31
C TYR A 98 -19.22 12.41 -4.03
N ASN A 99 -19.80 13.12 -5.01
CA ASN A 99 -20.21 14.51 -4.83
C ASN A 99 -21.47 14.68 -3.95
N GLU A 100 -22.28 13.62 -3.81
CA GLU A 100 -23.46 13.61 -2.93
C GLU A 100 -23.05 13.34 -1.48
N VAL A 101 -22.06 12.45 -1.28
CA VAL A 101 -21.56 12.02 0.04
C VAL A 101 -20.49 12.96 0.58
N ASN A 102 -19.66 13.52 -0.29
CA ASN A 102 -18.61 14.47 0.03
C ASN A 102 -18.86 15.78 -0.72
N PRO A 103 -19.88 16.56 -0.30
CA PRO A 103 -20.19 17.85 -0.90
C PRO A 103 -18.96 18.75 -0.93
N SER A 104 -18.48 19.03 -2.14
CA SER A 104 -17.34 19.89 -2.41
C SER A 104 -17.64 21.32 -1.97
N PHE A 105 -16.86 21.87 -1.02
CA PHE A 105 -16.84 23.26 -0.52
C PHE A 105 -18.19 23.86 -0.07
N THR A 106 -19.33 23.33 -0.47
CA THR A 106 -20.67 23.83 -0.21
C THR A 106 -21.11 23.42 1.18
N GLU A 107 -20.67 22.26 1.68
CA GLU A 107 -20.77 21.93 3.11
C GLU A 107 -19.85 22.81 3.96
N LEU A 108 -18.64 23.13 3.50
CA LEU A 108 -17.80 24.11 4.20
C LEU A 108 -18.43 25.51 4.17
N VAL A 109 -19.09 25.89 3.08
CA VAL A 109 -19.82 27.17 2.97
C VAL A 109 -21.10 27.15 3.81
N VAL A 110 -21.82 26.04 3.89
CA VAL A 110 -23.01 25.89 4.76
C VAL A 110 -22.58 25.85 6.22
N HIS A 111 -21.52 25.14 6.59
CA HIS A 111 -20.93 25.20 7.93
C HIS A 111 -20.37 26.58 8.25
N THR A 112 -19.75 27.28 7.31
CA THR A 112 -19.30 28.66 7.50
C THR A 112 -20.48 29.63 7.58
N ALA A 113 -21.56 29.39 6.84
CA ALA A 113 -22.79 30.18 6.88
C ALA A 113 -23.57 29.94 8.18
N LEU A 114 -23.64 28.70 8.68
CA LEU A 114 -24.23 28.35 9.97
C LEU A 114 -23.34 28.83 11.13
N TYR A 115 -22.02 28.69 11.01
CA TYR A 115 -21.08 29.19 12.01
C TYR A 115 -21.07 30.71 12.07
N SER A 116 -21.11 31.41 10.92
CA SER A 116 -21.25 32.87 10.90
C SER A 116 -22.64 33.33 11.33
N TYR A 117 -23.70 32.54 11.07
CA TYR A 117 -25.04 32.80 11.62
C TYR A 117 -25.06 32.69 13.15
N GLU A 118 -24.46 31.64 13.74
CA GLU A 118 -24.32 31.50 15.19
C GLU A 118 -23.36 32.52 15.80
N TYR A 119 -22.25 32.86 15.13
CA TYR A 119 -21.29 33.88 15.57
C TYR A 119 -21.94 35.27 15.62
N ASN A 120 -22.64 35.66 14.56
CA ASN A 120 -23.35 36.94 14.46
C ASN A 120 -24.56 37.00 15.43
N SER A 121 -25.05 35.85 15.90
CA SER A 121 -26.11 35.78 16.91
C SER A 121 -25.60 35.90 18.36
N ARG A 122 -24.32 35.57 18.64
CA ARG A 122 -23.74 35.71 19.99
C ARG A 122 -23.28 37.13 20.32
N ASP A 123 -22.95 37.95 19.32
CA ASP A 123 -22.42 39.31 19.52
C ASP A 123 -23.51 40.40 19.67
N LYS A 124 -24.80 40.08 19.59
CA LYS A 124 -25.90 41.04 19.77
C LYS A 124 -26.74 40.76 21.02
N GLY A 125 -26.08 40.82 22.17
CA GLY A 125 -26.74 41.11 23.43
C GLY A 125 -26.95 42.62 23.59
N SER A 126 -28.22 43.06 23.70
CA SER A 126 -28.68 44.43 24.02
C SER A 126 -28.60 45.43 22.86
N GLU A 127 -29.65 46.12 22.38
CA GLU A 127 -30.86 46.63 23.03
C GLU A 127 -32.05 46.68 22.03
N ASN A 128 -33.24 46.31 22.50
CA ASN A 128 -34.57 46.72 22.00
C ASN A 128 -34.97 46.41 20.54
N GLY A 129 -35.63 45.27 20.30
CA GLY A 129 -36.39 45.06 19.07
C GLY A 129 -37.07 43.69 19.00
N LEU A 130 -38.40 43.66 19.16
CA LEU A 130 -39.24 42.49 18.88
C LEU A 130 -39.02 42.01 17.44
N ILE A 131 -38.29 40.93 17.24
CA ILE A 131 -38.50 39.95 16.16
C ILE A 131 -37.97 38.59 16.65
N GLY A 132 -38.79 37.89 17.44
CA GLY A 132 -38.59 36.47 17.67
C GLY A 132 -38.91 35.71 16.40
N ILE A 133 -37.90 35.30 15.65
CA ILE A 133 -38.09 34.22 14.68
C ILE A 133 -37.99 32.92 15.47
N ARG A 134 -39.14 32.39 15.89
CA ARG A 134 -39.22 30.99 16.33
C ARG A 134 -38.94 30.10 15.12
N ALA A 135 -37.67 29.79 14.88
CA ALA A 135 -37.34 28.64 14.05
C ALA A 135 -37.52 27.39 14.92
N SER A 136 -38.75 26.87 14.95
CA SER A 136 -38.97 25.49 15.37
C SER A 136 -38.32 24.59 14.33
N VAL A 137 -37.09 24.12 14.59
CA VAL A 137 -36.60 22.90 13.94
C VAL A 137 -37.32 21.75 14.63
N ALA A 138 -38.57 21.51 14.22
CA ALA A 138 -39.25 20.26 14.48
C ALA A 138 -38.45 19.17 13.76
N GLY A 139 -37.97 18.20 14.54
CA GLY A 139 -37.06 17.18 14.06
C GLY A 139 -37.66 16.31 12.95
N THR A 140 -36.80 15.95 12.00
CA THR A 140 -36.88 14.71 11.22
C THR A 140 -35.46 14.26 10.83
N TYR A 141 -34.59 13.99 11.80
CA TYR A 141 -33.59 12.94 11.57
C TYR A 141 -34.26 11.64 11.95
N LYS A 142 -34.66 10.87 10.93
CA LYS A 142 -35.29 9.56 11.08
C LYS A 142 -34.19 8.52 10.89
N ILE A 143 -33.90 7.79 11.96
CA ILE A 143 -33.21 6.49 11.93
C ILE A 143 -34.26 5.43 11.59
#